data_AF-A0A3J2NH04-F1
#
_entry.id   AF-A0A3J2NH04-F1
#
_cell.length_a   1.000
_cell.length_b   1.000
_cell.length_c   1.000
_cell.angle_alpha   90.00
_cell.angle_beta   90.00
_cell.angle_gamma   90.00
#
_symmetry.space_group_name_H-M   'P 1'
#
loop_
_entity.id
_entity.type
_entity.pdbx_description
1 polymer ?
#
loop_
_entity_poly.entity_id
_entity_poly.type
_entity_poly.pdbx_seq_one_letter_code
_entity_poly.pdbx_strand_id
1 'polypeptide(L)'
;MNIRQTAGLLASLVLAWSSAGQAAINVDRTRIIMNGDAKAVSVGLSNESRDQPFLAQSWIEDSGGKATNILIALPPLQRIDAGKKSRVRIMRVENSGSPPLPTDRESLFYFNVREIPPAPKDKNKNILQLATQSQLKLFLRPPALAAEGNASPEKMLEVGSGGRSLTLKNPTPYYITLIWLGQSPKQKLSGFKEGTMVAPFSSLLVNGVLPAGTDRILVGNVDDYGAMRMNLFTCTAGKCMFRERIHD
;
A
#
# COMPACT_ATOMS: atom_id res chain seq x y z
N MET A 1 28.19 -10.97 -40.10
CA MET A 1 28.09 -10.62 -38.67
C MET A 1 27.95 -11.92 -37.90
N ASN A 2 28.97 -12.30 -37.12
CA ASN A 2 29.17 -13.68 -36.66
C ASN A 2 28.11 -14.11 -35.63
N ILE A 3 27.38 -15.19 -35.93
CA ILE A 3 26.40 -15.85 -35.04
C ILE A 3 26.98 -16.15 -33.64
N ARG A 4 28.31 -16.33 -33.56
CA ARG A 4 29.04 -16.53 -32.30
C ARG A 4 29.09 -15.28 -31.41
N GLN A 5 29.06 -14.08 -31.98
CA GLN A 5 29.07 -12.82 -31.21
C GLN A 5 27.67 -12.44 -30.69
N THR A 6 26.61 -12.76 -31.45
CA THR A 6 25.22 -12.55 -31.02
C THR A 6 24.81 -13.52 -29.90
N ALA A 7 25.33 -14.74 -29.89
CA ALA A 7 25.09 -15.71 -28.82
C ALA A 7 25.71 -15.28 -27.47
N GLY A 8 26.89 -14.64 -27.49
CA GLY A 8 27.55 -14.13 -26.28
C GLY A 8 26.80 -12.96 -25.64
N LEU A 9 26.20 -12.08 -26.45
CA LEU A 9 25.41 -10.94 -25.99
C LEU A 9 24.02 -11.34 -25.44
N LEU A 10 23.44 -12.43 -25.92
CA LEU A 10 22.19 -12.99 -25.38
C LEU A 10 22.41 -13.71 -24.04
N ALA A 11 23.57 -14.35 -23.84
CA ALA A 11 23.90 -15.05 -22.60
C ALA A 11 24.18 -14.10 -21.42
N SER A 12 24.70 -12.90 -21.67
CA SER A 12 24.92 -11.88 -20.63
C SER A 12 23.63 -11.17 -20.18
N LEU A 13 22.58 -11.16 -21.01
CA LEU A 13 21.30 -10.50 -20.69
C LEU A 13 20.40 -11.32 -19.75
N VAL A 14 20.61 -12.65 -19.67
CA VAL A 14 19.83 -13.55 -18.78
C VAL A 14 20.34 -13.52 -17.34
N LEU A 15 21.60 -13.11 -17.10
CA LEU A 15 22.18 -13.01 -15.76
C LEU A 15 21.77 -11.74 -14.99
N ALA A 16 20.97 -10.86 -15.60
CA ALA A 16 20.43 -9.66 -14.96
C ALA A 16 19.02 -9.87 -14.39
N TRP A 17 18.61 -11.11 -14.13
CA TRP A 17 17.49 -11.37 -13.21
C TRP A 17 17.90 -10.99 -11.80
N SER A 18 17.69 -9.70 -11.50
CA SER A 18 17.65 -9.15 -10.16
C SER A 18 16.90 -10.11 -9.25
N SER A 19 17.61 -10.75 -8.32
CA SER A 19 17.04 -11.51 -7.23
C SER A 19 16.17 -10.56 -6.41
N ALA A 20 14.87 -10.58 -6.69
CA ALA A 20 13.88 -9.98 -5.81
C ALA A 20 14.12 -10.58 -4.41
N GLY A 21 14.31 -9.72 -3.41
CA GLY A 21 14.51 -10.16 -2.04
C GLY A 21 13.35 -11.08 -1.64
N GLN A 22 13.68 -12.32 -1.30
CA GLN A 22 12.70 -13.32 -0.90
C GLN A 22 12.43 -13.12 0.60
N ALA A 23 11.37 -12.39 0.93
CA ALA A 23 10.79 -12.45 2.27
C ALA A 23 10.31 -13.88 2.52
N ALA A 24 10.62 -14.44 3.69
CA ALA A 24 10.12 -15.76 4.04
C ALA A 24 8.65 -15.66 4.44
N ILE A 25 8.27 -14.67 5.26
CA ILE A 25 6.87 -14.46 5.64
C ILE A 25 6.19 -13.45 4.71
N ASN A 26 5.24 -13.95 3.91
CA ASN A 26 4.38 -13.15 3.05
C ASN A 26 2.99 -12.92 3.65
N VAL A 27 2.39 -11.78 3.32
CA VAL A 27 1.02 -11.40 3.70
C VAL A 27 0.11 -11.55 2.47
N ASP A 28 -1.12 -12.04 2.67
CA ASP A 28 -2.05 -12.37 1.57
C ASP A 28 -2.67 -11.18 0.81
N ARG A 29 -2.32 -9.94 1.18
CA ARG A 29 -2.84 -8.69 0.61
C ARG A 29 -1.88 -7.53 0.85
N THR A 30 -2.13 -6.39 0.20
CA THR A 30 -1.29 -5.18 0.30
C THR A 30 -1.90 -4.07 1.17
N ARG A 31 -3.20 -4.19 1.49
CA ARG A 31 -3.93 -3.30 2.39
C ARG A 31 -5.09 -4.03 3.03
N ILE A 32 -5.60 -3.50 4.14
CA ILE A 32 -6.68 -4.10 4.91
C ILE A 32 -7.80 -3.08 5.06
N ILE A 33 -9.02 -3.47 4.72
CA ILE A 33 -10.24 -2.73 5.05
C ILE A 33 -10.94 -3.49 6.17
N MET A 34 -11.12 -2.85 7.32
CA MET A 34 -11.92 -3.37 8.42
C MET A 34 -13.21 -2.56 8.50
N ASN A 35 -14.33 -3.18 8.11
CA ASN A 35 -15.63 -2.53 8.24
C ASN A 35 -16.01 -2.39 9.72
N GLY A 36 -16.67 -1.30 10.07
CA GLY A 36 -16.94 -0.94 11.47
C GLY A 36 -17.95 -1.84 12.17
N ASP A 37 -18.74 -2.61 11.41
CA ASP A 37 -19.64 -3.65 11.88
C ASP A 37 -18.91 -4.99 12.13
N ALA A 38 -17.73 -5.18 11.52
CA ALA A 38 -16.95 -6.39 11.68
C ALA A 38 -16.19 -6.38 13.02
N LYS A 39 -16.47 -7.38 13.87
CA LYS A 39 -15.73 -7.59 15.13
C LYS A 39 -14.25 -7.93 14.91
N ALA A 40 -13.93 -8.50 13.75
CA ALA A 40 -12.57 -8.89 13.40
C ALA A 40 -12.38 -9.04 11.89
N VAL A 41 -11.14 -8.90 11.44
CA VAL A 41 -10.67 -9.28 10.09
C VAL A 41 -9.52 -10.28 10.22
N SER A 42 -9.47 -11.29 9.33
CA SER A 42 -8.39 -12.27 9.29
C SER A 42 -7.46 -11.96 8.13
N VAL A 43 -6.16 -11.97 8.41
CA VAL A 43 -5.08 -11.78 7.45
C VAL A 43 -4.30 -13.08 7.34
N GLY A 44 -4.08 -13.56 6.12
CA GLY A 44 -3.28 -14.76 5.86
C GLY A 44 -1.78 -14.46 5.87
N LEU A 45 -1.01 -15.32 6.51
CA LEU A 45 0.46 -15.33 6.43
C LEU A 45 0.92 -16.64 5.79
N SER A 46 1.94 -16.60 4.95
CA SER A 46 2.60 -17.79 4.42
C SER A 46 4.11 -17.73 4.61
N ASN A 47 4.71 -18.83 5.05
CA ASN A 47 6.15 -19.00 5.05
C ASN A 47 6.58 -19.65 3.73
N GLU A 48 7.16 -18.86 2.84
CA GLU A 48 7.69 -19.30 1.54
C GLU A 48 9.11 -19.89 1.63
N SER A 49 9.72 -19.93 2.82
CA SER A 49 10.94 -20.71 3.04
C SER A 49 10.65 -22.19 2.79
N ARG A 50 11.53 -22.84 2.02
CA ARG A 50 11.38 -24.26 1.64
C ARG A 50 11.80 -25.22 2.75
N ASP A 51 12.68 -24.79 3.65
CA ASP A 51 13.39 -25.68 4.57
C ASP A 51 13.49 -25.13 6.01
N GLN A 52 13.12 -23.88 6.25
CA GLN A 52 13.28 -23.25 7.57
C GLN A 52 11.96 -22.75 8.17
N PRO A 53 11.75 -22.98 9.48
CA PRO A 53 10.66 -22.33 10.20
C PRO A 53 11.01 -20.86 10.46
N PHE A 54 10.01 -20.01 10.44
CA PHE A 54 10.13 -18.59 10.79
C PHE A 54 9.15 -18.24 11.89
N LEU A 55 9.54 -17.31 12.76
CA LEU A 55 8.61 -16.64 13.66
C LEU A 55 8.03 -15.41 12.94
N ALA A 56 6.74 -15.16 13.10
CA ALA A 56 6.07 -13.97 12.61
C ALA A 56 5.54 -13.18 13.80
N GLN A 57 6.06 -11.97 14.01
CA GLN A 57 5.59 -11.02 15.00
C GLN A 57 4.63 -10.03 14.35
N SER A 58 3.47 -9.80 14.96
CA SER A 58 2.41 -8.97 14.41
C SER A 58 1.90 -7.93 15.40
N TRP A 59 1.70 -6.68 14.96
CA TRP A 59 1.17 -5.60 15.80
C TRP A 59 0.44 -4.53 14.95
N ILE A 60 -0.28 -3.64 15.63
CA ILE A 60 -0.98 -2.50 15.01
C ILE A 60 -0.38 -1.18 15.50
N GLU A 61 -0.16 -0.26 14.57
CA GLU A 61 0.23 1.11 14.83
C GLU A 61 -0.89 2.09 14.44
N ASP A 62 -0.95 3.23 15.12
CA ASP A 62 -1.74 4.38 14.71
C ASP A 62 -1.11 5.11 13.50
N SER A 63 -1.77 6.16 13.00
CA SER A 63 -1.28 6.96 11.88
C SER A 63 0.03 7.71 12.15
N GLY A 64 0.44 7.83 13.43
CA GLY A 64 1.71 8.40 13.86
C GLY A 64 2.83 7.37 14.02
N GLY A 65 2.58 6.09 13.70
CA GLY A 65 3.56 5.01 13.82
C GLY A 65 3.76 4.51 15.25
N LYS A 66 2.83 4.81 16.18
CA LYS A 66 2.90 4.31 17.56
C LYS A 66 2.00 3.10 17.73
N ALA A 67 2.49 2.10 18.48
CA ALA A 67 1.67 0.95 18.84
C ALA A 67 0.38 1.41 19.55
N THR A 68 -0.76 0.83 19.16
CA THR A 68 -2.08 1.23 19.67
C THR A 68 -2.81 0.06 20.30
N ASN A 69 -3.72 0.37 21.22
CA ASN A 69 -4.61 -0.59 21.87
C ASN A 69 -6.04 -0.53 21.30
N ILE A 70 -6.32 0.33 20.31
CA ILE A 70 -7.65 0.43 19.68
C ILE A 70 -7.95 -0.84 18.86
N LEU A 71 -6.94 -1.34 18.17
CA LEU A 71 -6.96 -2.56 17.39
C LEU A 71 -5.80 -3.45 17.84
N ILE A 72 -6.04 -4.76 17.92
CA ILE A 72 -5.03 -5.74 18.30
C ILE A 72 -4.88 -6.82 17.24
N ALA A 73 -3.66 -7.29 17.02
CA ALA A 73 -3.33 -8.39 16.12
C ALA A 73 -3.00 -9.64 16.94
N LEU A 74 -3.73 -10.74 16.71
CA LEU A 74 -3.58 -11.99 17.45
C LEU A 74 -3.36 -13.20 16.53
N PRO A 75 -2.41 -14.11 16.84
CA PRO A 75 -1.43 -13.99 17.92
C PRO A 75 -0.36 -12.93 17.59
N PRO A 76 0.20 -12.23 18.60
CA PRO A 76 1.24 -11.22 18.38
C PRO A 76 2.60 -11.84 18.00
N LEU A 77 2.80 -13.13 18.26
CA LEU A 77 3.97 -13.91 17.85
C LEU A 77 3.55 -15.35 17.56
N GLN A 78 3.95 -15.89 16.43
CA GLN A 78 3.66 -17.28 16.06
C GLN A 78 4.78 -17.89 15.22
N ARG A 79 4.99 -19.20 15.36
CA ARG A 79 5.86 -19.97 14.49
C ARG A 79 5.10 -20.48 13.28
N ILE A 80 5.69 -20.33 12.11
CA ILE A 80 5.17 -20.86 10.84
C ILE A 80 6.26 -21.75 10.25
N ASP A 81 6.00 -23.06 10.18
CA ASP A 81 6.94 -24.00 9.59
C ASP A 81 7.10 -23.79 8.08
N ALA A 82 8.16 -24.36 7.51
CA ALA A 82 8.50 -24.22 6.09
C ALA A 82 7.33 -24.60 5.17
N GLY A 83 7.03 -23.74 4.20
CA GLY A 83 5.93 -23.91 3.25
C GLY A 83 4.53 -23.88 3.86
N LYS A 84 4.38 -23.56 5.15
CA LYS A 84 3.09 -23.53 5.84
C LYS A 84 2.45 -22.14 5.82
N LYS A 85 1.14 -22.14 6.02
CA LYS A 85 0.33 -20.93 6.14
C LYS A 85 -0.23 -20.83 7.55
N SER A 86 -0.39 -19.61 8.03
CA SER A 86 -1.10 -19.30 9.26
C SER A 86 -1.97 -18.05 9.07
N ARG A 87 -2.62 -17.58 10.13
CA ARG A 87 -3.47 -16.40 10.11
C ARG A 87 -3.17 -15.50 11.31
N VAL A 88 -3.41 -14.21 11.11
CA VAL A 88 -3.49 -13.20 12.16
C VAL A 88 -4.90 -12.63 12.15
N ARG A 89 -5.54 -12.61 13.31
CA ARG A 89 -6.84 -12.01 13.51
C ARG A 89 -6.65 -10.61 14.08
N ILE A 90 -7.13 -9.60 13.37
CA ILE A 90 -7.15 -8.21 13.82
C ILE A 90 -8.53 -7.94 14.40
N MET A 91 -8.58 -7.45 15.63
CA MET A 91 -9.83 -7.25 16.38
C MET A 91 -9.88 -5.84 16.95
N ARG A 92 -11.10 -5.30 17.04
CA ARG A 92 -11.33 -4.04 17.74
C ARG A 92 -11.46 -4.30 19.23
N VAL A 93 -10.79 -3.48 20.03
CA VAL A 93 -10.89 -3.53 21.49
C VAL A 93 -11.96 -2.55 21.92
N GLU A 94 -13.01 -3.07 22.53
CA GLU A 94 -14.01 -2.24 23.22
C GLU A 94 -13.36 -1.61 24.46
N ASN A 95 -13.63 -0.33 24.72
CA ASN A 95 -13.11 0.39 25.88
C ASN A 95 -11.57 0.44 25.98
N SER A 96 -10.89 0.69 24.86
CA SER A 96 -9.42 0.81 24.80
C SER A 96 -8.81 1.99 25.59
N GLY A 97 -9.63 2.78 26.30
CA GLY A 97 -9.22 4.02 26.96
C GLY A 97 -8.80 5.13 25.98
N SER A 98 -8.95 4.92 24.68
CA SER A 98 -8.62 5.89 23.63
C SER A 98 -9.83 6.75 23.27
N PRO A 99 -9.60 7.98 22.75
CA PRO A 99 -10.69 8.82 22.24
C PRO A 99 -11.54 8.08 21.19
N PRO A 100 -12.85 8.38 21.10
CA PRO A 100 -13.70 7.79 20.09
C PRO A 100 -13.18 8.13 18.69
N LEU A 101 -13.19 7.13 17.81
CA LEU A 101 -12.86 7.32 16.40
C LEU A 101 -14.00 8.06 15.67
N PRO A 102 -13.68 8.85 14.63
CA PRO A 102 -14.70 9.50 13.83
C PRO A 102 -15.62 8.48 13.16
N THR A 103 -16.91 8.80 13.10
CA THR A 103 -17.94 7.96 12.48
C THR A 103 -18.33 8.43 11.08
N ASP A 104 -17.84 9.60 10.66
CA ASP A 104 -18.13 10.25 9.37
C ASP A 104 -17.05 10.03 8.30
N ARG A 105 -15.92 9.41 8.67
CA ARG A 105 -14.75 9.18 7.79
C ARG A 105 -13.95 7.96 8.21
N GLU A 106 -13.15 7.43 7.29
CA GLU A 106 -12.19 6.38 7.60
C GLU A 106 -11.15 6.83 8.63
N SER A 107 -10.70 5.87 9.46
CA SER A 107 -9.54 6.02 10.34
C SER A 107 -8.38 5.16 9.83
N LEU A 108 -7.16 5.73 9.83
CA LEU A 108 -5.96 5.06 9.36
C LEU A 108 -5.15 4.44 10.50
N PHE A 109 -4.78 3.19 10.30
CA PHE A 109 -3.85 2.41 11.12
C PHE A 109 -2.85 1.70 10.19
N TYR A 110 -1.85 1.07 10.79
CA TYR A 110 -0.90 0.22 10.08
C TYR A 110 -0.81 -1.15 10.73
N PHE A 111 -0.96 -2.20 9.94
CA PHE A 111 -0.70 -3.57 10.34
C PHE A 111 0.74 -3.92 10.00
N ASN A 112 1.51 -4.33 10.99
CA ASN A 112 2.90 -4.70 10.84
C ASN A 112 3.08 -6.21 11.04
N VAL A 113 3.88 -6.82 10.17
CA VAL A 113 4.36 -8.20 10.32
C VAL A 113 5.86 -8.20 10.13
N ARG A 114 6.59 -8.61 11.18
CA ARG A 114 8.04 -8.79 11.14
C ARG A 114 8.36 -10.26 11.21
N GLU A 115 9.14 -10.74 10.24
CA GLU A 115 9.68 -12.09 10.32
C GLU A 115 10.90 -12.13 11.25
N ILE A 116 11.08 -13.23 11.94
CA ILE A 116 12.25 -13.50 12.78
C ILE A 116 12.82 -14.84 12.30
N PRO A 117 13.94 -14.80 11.55
CA PRO A 117 14.57 -16.00 11.02
C PRO A 117 15.17 -16.86 12.15
N PRO A 118 15.39 -18.17 11.90
CA PRO A 118 16.04 -19.04 12.88
C PRO A 118 17.50 -18.61 13.09
N ALA A 119 18.05 -18.91 14.27
CA ALA A 119 19.46 -18.63 14.54
C ALA A 119 20.37 -19.36 13.52
N PRO A 120 21.46 -18.72 13.06
CA PRO A 120 22.41 -19.37 12.17
C PRO A 120 22.99 -20.65 12.80
N LYS A 121 23.17 -21.69 11.98
CA LYS A 121 23.72 -22.98 12.44
C LYS A 121 25.17 -22.88 12.89
N ASP A 122 25.95 -21.99 12.27
CA ASP A 122 27.37 -21.79 12.56
C ASP A 122 27.58 -20.41 13.19
N LYS A 123 27.88 -20.39 14.48
CA LYS A 123 28.09 -19.15 15.26
C LYS A 123 29.49 -18.57 15.11
N ASN A 124 30.42 -19.30 14.49
CA ASN A 124 31.82 -18.89 14.38
C ASN A 124 32.12 -18.12 13.08
N LYS A 125 31.07 -17.83 12.28
CA LYS A 125 31.16 -17.04 11.06
C LYS A 125 30.55 -15.66 11.26
N ASN A 126 31.14 -14.68 10.59
CA ASN A 126 30.57 -13.33 10.48
C ASN A 126 29.37 -13.36 9.53
N ILE A 127 28.18 -13.65 10.07
CA ILE A 127 26.94 -13.78 9.29
C ILE A 127 26.09 -12.52 9.47
N LEU A 128 25.73 -11.88 8.36
CA LEU A 128 24.68 -10.89 8.30
C LEU A 128 23.34 -11.60 8.10
N GLN A 129 22.40 -11.39 9.01
CA GLN A 129 21.04 -11.92 8.91
C GLN A 129 20.05 -10.79 8.66
N LEU A 130 19.26 -10.93 7.61
CA LEU A 130 18.21 -9.98 7.25
C LEU A 130 16.87 -10.48 7.77
N ALA A 131 16.08 -9.55 8.32
CA ALA A 131 14.70 -9.77 8.72
C ALA A 131 13.83 -8.74 8.03
N THR A 132 12.83 -9.18 7.26
CA THR A 132 11.90 -8.28 6.59
C THR A 132 10.73 -7.90 7.52
N GLN A 133 10.27 -6.65 7.37
CA GLN A 133 9.06 -6.16 8.00
C GLN A 133 8.12 -5.63 6.93
N SER A 134 6.92 -6.19 6.86
CA SER A 134 5.83 -5.71 6.03
C SER A 134 4.94 -4.78 6.84
N GLN A 135 4.72 -3.56 6.35
CA GLN A 135 3.79 -2.60 6.94
C GLN A 135 2.67 -2.29 5.94
N LEU A 136 1.44 -2.67 6.29
CA LEU A 136 0.26 -2.53 5.44
C LEU A 136 -0.65 -1.46 6.01
N LYS A 137 -1.21 -0.62 5.13
CA LYS A 137 -2.28 0.32 5.53
C LYS A 137 -3.52 -0.47 5.94
N LEU A 138 -4.06 -0.15 7.11
CA LEU A 138 -5.30 -0.70 7.65
C LEU A 138 -6.30 0.45 7.82
N PHE A 139 -7.40 0.39 7.08
CA PHE A 139 -8.46 1.39 7.11
C PHE A 139 -9.63 0.85 7.91
N LEU A 140 -9.95 1.51 9.02
CA LEU A 140 -11.18 1.25 9.75
C LEU A 140 -12.29 2.12 9.13
N ARG A 141 -13.24 1.47 8.46
CA ARG A 141 -14.32 2.12 7.71
C ARG A 141 -15.60 2.11 8.54
N PRO A 142 -16.13 3.28 8.97
CA PRO A 142 -17.39 3.33 9.74
C PRO A 142 -18.55 2.64 9.03
N PRO A 143 -19.55 2.10 9.76
CA PRO A 143 -20.67 1.37 9.17
C PRO A 143 -21.43 2.15 8.09
N ALA A 144 -21.61 3.47 8.28
CA ALA A 144 -22.28 4.33 7.31
C ALA A 144 -21.59 4.31 5.93
N LEU A 145 -20.25 4.28 5.91
CA LEU A 145 -19.46 4.24 4.68
C LEU A 145 -19.30 2.83 4.11
N ALA A 146 -19.39 1.80 4.96
CA ALA A 146 -19.29 0.40 4.54
C ALA A 146 -20.54 -0.03 3.74
N ALA A 147 -21.71 0.53 4.07
CA ALA A 147 -22.97 0.27 3.37
C ALA A 147 -22.95 0.73 1.90
N GLU A 148 -22.11 1.71 1.55
CA GLU A 148 -21.97 2.22 0.18
C GLU A 148 -21.27 1.22 -0.76
N GLY A 149 -20.63 0.17 -0.23
CA GLY A 149 -19.99 -0.88 -1.02
C GLY A 149 -18.67 -0.43 -1.67
N ASN A 150 -18.49 -0.71 -2.96
CA ASN A 150 -17.29 -0.37 -3.73
C ASN A 150 -17.28 1.14 -4.06
N ALA A 151 -17.01 1.96 -3.04
CA ALA A 151 -16.79 3.38 -3.23
C ALA A 151 -15.62 3.60 -4.19
N SER A 152 -15.80 4.46 -5.19
CA SER A 152 -14.73 4.91 -6.09
C SER A 152 -14.36 6.37 -5.74
N PRO A 153 -13.80 6.64 -4.55
CA PRO A 153 -13.58 7.98 -4.04
C PRO A 153 -12.63 8.81 -4.92
N GLU A 154 -11.74 8.15 -5.65
CA GLU A 154 -10.83 8.80 -6.60
C GLU A 154 -11.56 9.56 -7.72
N LYS A 155 -12.82 9.20 -8.04
CA LYS A 155 -13.62 9.93 -9.03
C LYS A 155 -13.97 11.33 -8.59
N MET A 156 -13.97 11.61 -7.28
CA MET A 156 -14.25 12.93 -6.73
C MET A 156 -12.97 13.70 -6.39
N LEU A 157 -11.79 13.13 -6.63
CA LEU A 157 -10.53 13.83 -6.42
C LEU A 157 -10.47 15.05 -7.35
N GLU A 158 -10.05 16.20 -6.82
CA GLU A 158 -9.77 17.40 -7.61
C GLU A 158 -8.25 17.63 -7.62
N VAL A 159 -7.67 17.88 -8.79
CA VAL A 159 -6.24 18.21 -8.93
C VAL A 159 -6.11 19.64 -9.44
N GLY A 160 -5.62 20.55 -8.60
CA GLY A 160 -5.39 21.96 -8.98
C GLY A 160 -3.91 22.24 -9.25
N SER A 161 -3.60 23.00 -10.30
CA SER A 161 -2.25 23.48 -10.58
C SER A 161 -1.95 24.80 -9.85
N GLY A 162 -0.78 24.85 -9.23
CA GLY A 162 -0.27 25.98 -8.46
C GLY A 162 1.20 26.24 -8.79
N GLY A 163 1.48 26.63 -10.04
CA GLY A 163 2.84 26.89 -10.53
C GLY A 163 3.72 25.64 -10.52
N ARG A 164 4.62 25.55 -9.53
CA ARG A 164 5.54 24.39 -9.36
C ARG A 164 4.99 23.26 -8.49
N SER A 165 3.75 23.37 -8.07
CA SER A 165 3.08 22.41 -7.19
C SER A 165 1.69 22.05 -7.70
N LEU A 166 1.18 20.92 -7.24
CA LEU A 166 -0.20 20.50 -7.44
C LEU A 166 -0.89 20.35 -6.09
N THR A 167 -2.14 20.79 -6.03
CA THR A 167 -3.03 20.56 -4.89
C THR A 167 -3.94 19.39 -5.20
N LEU A 168 -3.83 18.32 -4.43
CA LEU A 168 -4.73 17.17 -4.47
C LEU A 168 -5.79 17.37 -3.39
N LYS A 169 -7.03 17.63 -3.78
CA LYS A 169 -8.14 17.82 -2.85
C LYS A 169 -9.05 16.58 -2.87
N ASN A 170 -9.22 15.99 -1.70
CA ASN A 170 -10.09 14.84 -1.46
C ASN A 170 -11.34 15.30 -0.69
N PRO A 171 -12.49 15.48 -1.36
CA PRO A 171 -13.74 15.85 -0.69
C PRO A 171 -14.46 14.65 -0.08
N THR A 172 -13.93 13.43 -0.18
CA THR A 172 -14.61 12.20 0.23
C THR A 172 -14.25 11.79 1.67
N PRO A 173 -15.06 10.92 2.29
CA PRO A 173 -14.77 10.37 3.62
C PRO A 173 -13.74 9.22 3.62
N TYR A 174 -13.12 8.91 2.48
CA TYR A 174 -12.17 7.80 2.29
C TYR A 174 -10.74 8.30 2.11
N TYR A 175 -9.74 7.48 2.47
CA TYR A 175 -8.35 7.76 2.09
C TYR A 175 -8.07 7.36 0.64
N ILE A 176 -7.48 8.28 -0.13
CA ILE A 176 -7.11 8.03 -1.54
C ILE A 176 -5.59 7.89 -1.64
N THR A 177 -5.09 6.72 -2.03
CA THR A 177 -3.66 6.49 -2.29
C THR A 177 -3.38 6.57 -3.79
N LEU A 178 -2.56 7.52 -4.19
CA LEU A 178 -2.09 7.71 -5.55
C LEU A 178 -0.71 7.08 -5.75
N ILE A 179 -0.57 6.32 -6.82
CA ILE A 179 0.68 5.68 -7.26
C ILE A 179 1.11 6.14 -8.65
N TRP A 180 0.24 6.86 -9.36
CA TRP A 180 0.54 7.49 -10.63
C TRP A 180 -0.09 8.87 -10.74
N LEU A 181 0.69 9.81 -11.26
CA LEU A 181 0.23 11.11 -11.69
C LEU A 181 1.11 11.52 -12.87
N GLY A 182 0.54 11.73 -14.05
CA GLY A 182 1.30 11.95 -15.29
C GLY A 182 0.41 12.44 -16.43
N GLN A 183 0.98 12.86 -17.55
CA GLN A 183 0.22 13.15 -18.78
C GLN A 183 0.03 11.91 -19.66
N SER A 184 0.86 10.88 -19.45
CA SER A 184 0.81 9.63 -20.21
C SER A 184 1.07 8.42 -19.31
N PRO A 185 0.80 7.19 -19.76
CA PRO A 185 1.10 5.96 -19.02
C PRO A 185 2.59 5.64 -18.95
N LYS A 186 3.45 6.38 -19.66
CA LYS A 186 4.88 6.10 -19.76
C LYS A 186 5.72 6.84 -18.74
N GLN A 187 5.26 8.02 -18.31
CA GLN A 187 6.03 8.91 -17.47
C GLN A 187 5.17 9.60 -16.41
N LYS A 188 5.58 9.46 -15.15
CA LYS A 188 5.03 10.21 -14.02
C LYS A 188 5.55 11.65 -14.04
N LEU A 189 4.79 12.57 -13.45
CA LEU A 189 5.23 13.94 -13.27
C LEU A 189 6.50 13.99 -12.41
N SER A 190 7.43 14.84 -12.83
CA SER A 190 8.65 15.10 -12.06
C SER A 190 8.30 15.62 -10.67
N GLY A 191 8.93 15.05 -9.64
CA GLY A 191 8.68 15.39 -8.24
C GLY A 191 7.49 14.67 -7.59
N PHE A 192 6.65 13.96 -8.36
CA PHE A 192 5.58 13.15 -7.77
C PHE A 192 6.17 11.92 -7.08
N LYS A 193 5.84 11.76 -5.78
CA LYS A 193 6.24 10.59 -4.99
C LYS A 193 5.14 9.54 -5.02
N GLU A 194 5.50 8.33 -5.40
CA GLU A 194 4.59 7.19 -5.35
C GLU A 194 4.11 6.89 -3.93
N GLY A 195 2.86 6.45 -3.80
CA GLY A 195 2.25 6.15 -2.51
C GLY A 195 1.74 7.38 -1.76
N THR A 196 1.71 8.54 -2.41
CA THR A 196 1.07 9.77 -1.91
C THR A 196 -0.37 9.46 -1.50
N MET A 197 -0.73 9.76 -0.25
CA MET A 197 -2.05 9.45 0.30
C MET A 197 -2.72 10.72 0.79
N VAL A 198 -3.92 11.00 0.28
CA VAL A 198 -4.73 12.16 0.63
C VAL A 198 -5.79 11.72 1.66
N ALA A 199 -5.82 12.37 2.81
CA ALA A 199 -6.73 12.03 3.90
C ALA A 199 -8.18 12.44 3.56
N PRO A 200 -9.20 11.86 4.24
CA PRO A 200 -10.59 12.28 4.09
C PRO A 200 -10.76 13.78 4.32
N PHE A 201 -11.58 14.42 3.47
CA PHE A 201 -11.92 15.85 3.58
C PHE A 201 -10.70 16.78 3.71
N SER A 202 -9.61 16.48 3.00
CA SER A 202 -8.35 17.22 3.10
C SER A 202 -7.78 17.60 1.74
N SER A 203 -6.83 18.53 1.76
CA SER A 203 -6.02 18.90 0.61
C SER A 203 -4.56 18.63 0.91
N LEU A 204 -3.83 18.10 -0.08
CA LEU A 204 -2.41 17.80 0.02
C LEU A 204 -1.66 18.50 -1.11
N LEU A 205 -0.64 19.28 -0.76
CA LEU A 205 0.30 19.85 -1.72
C LEU A 205 1.36 18.81 -2.10
N VAL A 206 1.55 18.60 -3.39
CA VAL A 206 2.58 17.71 -3.93
C VAL A 206 3.45 18.46 -4.94
N ASN A 207 4.72 18.07 -5.01
CA ASN A 207 5.61 18.56 -6.04
C ASN A 207 5.15 18.01 -7.40
N GLY A 208 5.04 18.90 -8.37
CA GLY A 208 4.59 18.55 -9.71
C GLY A 208 4.39 19.80 -10.53
N VAL A 209 4.92 19.79 -11.75
CA VAL A 209 4.69 20.84 -12.74
C VAL A 209 3.82 20.24 -13.83
N LEU A 210 2.63 20.80 -14.04
CA LEU A 210 1.87 20.52 -15.25
C LEU A 210 2.35 21.49 -16.34
N PRO A 211 2.80 21.00 -17.50
CA PRO A 211 3.11 21.85 -18.64
C PRO A 211 1.95 22.79 -18.99
N ALA A 212 2.28 23.99 -19.48
CA ALA A 212 1.27 24.92 -19.97
C ALA A 212 0.44 24.26 -21.09
N GLY A 213 -0.87 24.49 -21.08
CA GLY A 213 -1.79 23.89 -22.05
C GLY A 213 -2.15 22.42 -21.79
N THR A 214 -1.77 21.85 -20.64
CA THR A 214 -2.25 20.51 -20.24
C THR A 214 -3.77 20.50 -20.15
N ASP A 215 -4.42 19.74 -21.02
CA ASP A 215 -5.88 19.53 -21.06
C ASP A 215 -6.28 18.19 -20.41
N ARG A 216 -5.32 17.27 -20.25
CA ARG A 216 -5.56 15.92 -19.73
C ARG A 216 -4.41 15.45 -18.85
N ILE A 217 -4.76 14.73 -17.78
CA ILE A 217 -3.82 14.00 -16.94
C ILE A 217 -4.35 12.61 -16.61
N LEU A 218 -3.43 11.74 -16.26
CA LEU A 218 -3.65 10.39 -15.81
C LEU A 218 -3.37 10.31 -14.32
N VAL A 219 -4.36 9.83 -13.57
CA VAL A 219 -4.31 9.61 -12.12
C VAL A 219 -4.50 8.13 -11.84
N GLY A 220 -3.48 7.49 -11.29
CA GLY A 220 -3.52 6.09 -10.89
C GLY A 220 -3.62 5.96 -9.38
N ASN A 221 -4.68 5.30 -8.91
CA ASN A 221 -4.89 5.00 -7.50
C ASN A 221 -4.81 3.50 -7.22
N VAL A 222 -4.67 3.16 -5.94
CA VAL A 222 -4.83 1.78 -5.46
C VAL A 222 -6.25 1.63 -4.90
N ASP A 223 -7.00 0.65 -5.39
CA ASP A 223 -8.34 0.32 -4.87
C ASP A 223 -8.27 -0.54 -3.59
N ASP A 224 -9.41 -0.89 -3.01
CA ASP A 224 -9.52 -1.68 -1.78
C ASP A 224 -8.92 -3.10 -1.91
N TYR A 225 -8.86 -3.65 -3.13
CA TYR A 225 -8.30 -4.96 -3.42
C TYR A 225 -6.80 -4.91 -3.71
N GLY A 226 -6.20 -3.72 -3.70
CA GLY A 226 -4.79 -3.52 -4.00
C GLY A 226 -4.49 -3.40 -5.50
N ALA A 227 -5.52 -3.35 -6.36
CA ALA A 227 -5.33 -3.17 -7.79
C ALA A 227 -5.06 -1.70 -8.12
N MET A 228 -4.17 -1.47 -9.07
CA MET A 228 -3.98 -0.17 -9.67
C MET A 228 -5.17 0.13 -10.59
N ARG A 229 -5.81 1.29 -10.40
CA ARG A 229 -6.85 1.81 -11.29
C ARG A 229 -6.35 3.08 -11.94
N MET A 230 -6.26 3.08 -13.27
CA MET A 230 -5.93 4.27 -14.02
C MET A 230 -7.18 5.05 -14.41
N ASN A 231 -7.16 6.36 -14.18
CA ASN A 231 -8.25 7.27 -14.47
C ASN A 231 -7.76 8.45 -15.31
N LEU A 232 -8.54 8.82 -16.32
CA LEU A 232 -8.34 10.01 -17.13
C LEU A 232 -9.06 11.20 -16.48
N PHE A 233 -8.34 12.30 -16.34
CA PHE A 233 -8.84 13.57 -15.83
C PHE A 233 -8.73 14.63 -16.93
N THR A 234 -9.72 15.51 -17.04
CA THR A 234 -9.68 16.68 -17.95
C THR A 234 -9.41 17.94 -17.14
N CYS A 235 -8.50 18.77 -17.64
CA CYS A 235 -8.03 20.00 -17.03
C CYS A 235 -8.63 21.22 -17.74
N THR A 236 -9.23 22.13 -16.97
CA THR A 236 -9.74 23.41 -17.45
C THR A 236 -9.29 24.50 -16.48
N ALA A 237 -8.64 25.55 -17.00
CA ALA A 237 -8.10 26.65 -16.19
C ALA A 237 -7.25 26.18 -14.99
N GLY A 238 -6.41 25.16 -15.19
CA GLY A 238 -5.54 24.61 -14.14
C GLY A 238 -6.22 23.67 -13.14
N LYS A 239 -7.53 23.46 -13.24
CA LYS A 239 -8.26 22.49 -12.42
C LYS A 239 -8.58 21.23 -13.22
N CYS A 240 -8.13 20.08 -12.76
CA CYS A 240 -8.36 18.79 -13.37
C CYS A 240 -9.35 17.96 -12.56
N MET A 241 -10.33 17.39 -13.24
CA MET A 241 -11.39 16.57 -12.67
C MET A 241 -11.51 15.23 -13.40
N PHE A 242 -11.97 14.22 -12.69
CA PHE A 242 -12.24 12.89 -13.26
C PHE A 242 -13.15 12.98 -14.48
N ARG A 243 -12.81 12.20 -15.51
CA ARG A 243 -13.62 12.03 -16.71
C ARG A 243 -14.07 10.59 -16.87
N GLU A 244 -13.11 9.67 -16.91
CA GLU A 244 -13.40 8.25 -17.10
C GLU A 244 -12.30 7.38 -16.51
N ARG A 245 -12.65 6.11 -16.24
CA ARG A 245 -11.68 5.10 -15.87
C ARG A 245 -11.14 4.48 -17.15
N ILE A 246 -9.83 4.31 -17.21
CA ILE A 246 -9.18 3.59 -18.30
C ILE A 246 -9.37 2.10 -18.00
N HIS A 247 -10.05 1.41 -18.91
CA HIS A 247 -10.14 -0.03 -18.92
C HIS A 247 -8.97 -0.56 -19.77
N ASP A 248 -8.21 -1.50 -19.20
CA ASP A 248 -7.23 -2.27 -19.96
C ASP A 248 -7.93 -3.23 -20.94
#